data_AF-A0A921R980-F1
#
_entry.id   AF-A0A921R980-F1
#
_cell.length_a   1.000
_cell.length_b   1.000
_cell.length_c   1.000
_cell.angle_alpha   90.00
_cell.angle_beta   90.00
_cell.angle_gamma   90.00
#
_symmetry.space_group_name_H-M   'P 1'
#
loop_
_entity.id
_entity.type
_entity.pdbx_description
1 polymer ?
#
loop_
_entity_poly.entity_id
_entity_poly.type
_entity_poly.pdbx_seq_one_letter_code
_entity_poly.pdbx_strand_id
1 'polypeptide(L)'
;MAYYTVAHLLQNGNMYGKEISSVRPEEMTDEVWDFVFCDGPAPKSDIPAALLNKMKQEFEYWFPFDIRVSGKDLIQNHLTFCIYNHTALLPEHHWPPGFRCNGHLMLNSEKMSESTGNFLTLEDAIKKYSSDATRYALVDAGDGTDDANFKTETANSGVMRLTKEISWMEEVTDAESKLRAGPPTTFADRVFANEQHCNQRS
;
A
#
# COMPACT_ATOMS: atom_id res chain seq x y z
N MET A 1 9.20 9.45 -7.31
CA MET A 1 8.58 8.11 -7.41
C MET A 1 9.24 7.29 -8.51
N ALA A 2 9.59 7.90 -9.64
CA ALA A 2 10.35 7.29 -10.74
C ALA A 2 11.52 6.39 -10.29
N TYR A 3 12.34 6.83 -9.33
CA TYR A 3 13.46 6.02 -8.81
C TYR A 3 13.07 4.62 -8.34
N TYR A 4 11.87 4.41 -7.78
CA TYR A 4 11.43 3.10 -7.32
C TYR A 4 11.35 2.06 -8.45
N THR A 5 11.06 2.50 -9.67
CA THR A 5 10.97 1.60 -10.85
C THR A 5 12.30 0.93 -11.17
N VAL A 6 13.43 1.59 -10.87
CA VAL A 6 14.77 1.11 -11.19
C VAL A 6 15.62 0.77 -9.97
N ALA A 7 15.17 1.10 -8.76
CA ALA A 7 15.92 0.88 -7.52
C ALA A 7 16.34 -0.59 -7.33
N HIS A 8 15.50 -1.54 -7.73
CA HIS A 8 15.81 -2.97 -7.64
C HIS A 8 16.93 -3.41 -8.60
N LEU A 9 17.13 -2.71 -9.72
CA LEU A 9 18.22 -2.95 -10.67
C LEU A 9 19.54 -2.34 -10.20
N LEU A 10 19.47 -1.27 -9.40
CA LEU A 10 20.63 -0.50 -8.94
C LEU A 10 21.13 -0.91 -7.55
N GLN A 11 20.22 -1.25 -6.63
CA GLN A 11 20.54 -1.51 -5.22
C GLN A 11 20.30 -2.96 -4.80
N ASN A 12 19.58 -3.75 -5.60
CA ASN A 12 19.22 -5.15 -5.32
C ASN A 12 18.71 -5.39 -3.88
N GLY A 13 17.93 -4.46 -3.34
CA GLY A 13 17.37 -4.56 -1.98
C GLY A 13 18.28 -4.09 -0.85
N ASN A 14 19.54 -3.70 -1.12
CA ASN A 14 20.41 -3.09 -0.12
C ASN A 14 20.00 -1.63 0.12
N MET A 15 19.33 -1.36 1.25
CA MET A 15 18.83 -0.03 1.61
C MET A 15 19.88 1.09 1.59
N TYR A 16 21.16 0.76 1.82
CA TYR A 16 22.25 1.73 1.87
C TYR A 16 23.07 1.77 0.58
N GLY A 17 22.75 0.95 -0.43
CA GLY A 17 23.50 0.86 -1.68
C GLY A 17 24.97 0.50 -1.50
N LYS A 18 25.33 -0.20 -0.41
CA LYS A 18 26.73 -0.50 -0.06
C LYS A 18 27.31 -1.69 -0.82
N GLU A 19 26.46 -2.60 -1.27
CA GLU A 19 26.88 -3.67 -2.16
C GLU A 19 26.99 -3.11 -3.58
N ILE A 20 28.16 -3.28 -4.19
CA ILE A 20 28.40 -2.87 -5.57
C ILE A 20 27.48 -3.71 -6.45
N SER A 21 26.45 -3.08 -7.01
CA SER A 21 25.64 -3.68 -8.06
C SER A 21 26.41 -3.65 -9.39
N SER A 22 25.77 -4.11 -10.46
CA SER A 22 26.35 -4.04 -11.81
C SER A 22 26.56 -2.62 -12.32
N VAL A 23 26.09 -1.59 -11.59
CA VAL A 23 26.24 -0.17 -11.93
C VAL A 23 26.76 0.59 -10.72
N ARG A 24 27.91 1.25 -10.86
CA ARG A 24 28.46 2.09 -9.79
C ARG A 24 27.67 3.41 -9.71
N PRO A 25 27.48 3.99 -8.51
CA PRO A 25 26.74 5.25 -8.36
C PRO A 25 27.27 6.38 -9.27
N GLU A 26 28.59 6.46 -9.46
CA GLU A 26 29.25 7.45 -10.31
C GLU A 26 29.00 7.24 -11.82
N GLU A 27 28.51 6.08 -12.25
CA GLU A 27 28.16 5.81 -13.66
C GLU A 27 26.77 6.35 -14.03
N MET A 28 25.94 6.70 -13.04
CA MET A 28 24.60 7.26 -13.24
C MET A 28 24.66 8.79 -13.41
N THR A 29 25.18 9.22 -14.55
CA THR A 29 25.26 10.64 -14.94
C THR A 29 23.89 11.21 -15.35
N ASP A 30 23.82 12.53 -15.53
CA ASP A 30 22.60 13.22 -15.98
C ASP A 30 22.11 12.65 -17.32
N GLU A 31 23.02 12.35 -18.26
CA GLU A 31 22.64 11.76 -19.56
C GLU A 31 22.05 10.35 -19.42
N VAL A 32 22.50 9.58 -18.42
CA VAL A 32 21.92 8.26 -18.12
C VAL A 32 20.51 8.43 -17.55
N TRP A 33 20.31 9.37 -16.64
CA TRP A 33 18.98 9.65 -16.09
C TRP A 33 18.01 10.20 -17.13
N ASP A 34 18.48 11.10 -17.98
CA ASP A 34 17.68 11.66 -19.08
C ASP A 34 17.24 10.56 -20.06
N PHE A 35 18.14 9.62 -20.41
CA PHE A 35 17.77 8.48 -21.24
C PHE A 35 16.68 7.60 -20.62
N VAL A 36 16.79 7.35 -19.31
CA VAL A 36 15.88 6.44 -18.58
C VAL A 36 14.51 7.08 -18.32
N PHE A 37 14.45 8.37 -17.97
CA PHE A 37 13.22 9.01 -17.50
C PHE A 37 12.65 10.11 -18.41
N CYS A 38 13.48 10.73 -19.25
CA CYS A 38 13.11 11.96 -19.97
C CYS A 38 13.17 11.79 -21.50
N ASP A 39 13.13 10.54 -21.99
CA ASP A 39 13.29 10.22 -23.42
C ASP A 39 14.57 10.80 -24.07
N GLY A 40 15.62 10.99 -23.28
CA GLY A 40 16.92 11.45 -23.75
C GLY A 40 17.58 10.48 -24.76
N PRO A 41 18.58 10.95 -25.52
CA PRO A 41 19.35 10.10 -26.43
C PRO A 41 20.16 9.04 -25.66
N ALA A 42 20.55 7.96 -26.35
CA ALA A 42 21.40 6.93 -25.76
C ALA A 42 22.73 7.55 -25.26
N PRO A 43 23.07 7.41 -23.96
CA PRO A 43 24.22 8.07 -23.38
C PRO A 43 25.50 7.32 -23.75
N LYS A 44 26.63 8.05 -23.77
CA LYS A 44 27.95 7.42 -23.81
C LYS A 44 28.29 6.95 -22.40
N SER A 45 28.03 5.67 -22.12
CA SER A 45 28.21 5.06 -20.80
C SER A 45 28.84 3.67 -20.93
N ASP A 46 29.55 3.25 -19.87
CA ASP A 46 30.06 1.88 -19.72
C ASP A 46 28.96 0.90 -19.25
N ILE A 47 27.79 1.42 -18.86
CA ILE A 47 26.63 0.60 -18.51
C ILE A 47 26.16 -0.15 -19.77
N PRO A 48 25.96 -1.49 -19.69
CA PRO A 48 25.48 -2.27 -20.83
C PRO A 48 24.16 -1.72 -21.38
N ALA A 49 24.06 -1.54 -22.71
CA ALA A 49 22.85 -1.03 -23.36
C ALA A 49 21.59 -1.84 -23.03
N ALA A 50 21.73 -3.16 -22.83
CA ALA A 50 20.62 -4.01 -22.39
C ALA A 50 20.08 -3.61 -21.00
N LEU A 51 20.95 -3.20 -20.08
CA LEU A 51 20.55 -2.75 -18.75
C LEU A 51 19.93 -1.35 -18.79
N LEU A 52 20.48 -0.42 -19.59
CA LEU A 52 19.89 0.90 -19.84
C LEU A 52 18.46 0.77 -20.38
N ASN A 53 18.27 -0.05 -21.42
CA ASN A 53 16.95 -0.29 -22.01
C ASN A 53 15.99 -0.95 -21.01
N LYS A 54 16.48 -1.86 -20.17
CA LYS A 54 15.68 -2.48 -19.11
C LYS A 54 15.21 -1.43 -18.09
N MET A 55 16.10 -0.54 -17.64
CA MET A 55 15.72 0.55 -16.72
C MET A 55 14.65 1.45 -17.32
N LYS A 56 14.81 1.84 -18.58
CA LYS A 56 13.81 2.63 -19.31
C LYS A 56 12.48 1.88 -19.41
N GLN A 57 12.50 0.59 -19.76
CA GLN A 57 11.30 -0.23 -19.87
C GLN A 57 10.55 -0.35 -18.54
N GLU A 58 11.25 -0.54 -17.42
CA GLU A 58 10.62 -0.57 -16.09
C GLU A 58 9.94 0.76 -15.77
N PHE A 59 10.60 1.89 -16.07
CA PHE A 59 9.99 3.20 -15.87
C PHE A 59 8.74 3.39 -16.73
N GLU A 60 8.84 3.18 -18.04
CA GLU A 60 7.70 3.36 -18.97
C GLU A 60 6.52 2.44 -18.68
N TYR A 61 6.78 1.25 -18.11
CA TYR A 61 5.72 0.33 -17.74
C TYR A 61 5.01 0.73 -16.43
N TRP A 62 5.78 1.12 -15.41
CA TRP A 62 5.24 1.38 -14.06
C TRP A 62 4.84 2.84 -13.84
N PHE A 63 5.20 3.75 -14.74
CA PHE A 63 4.93 5.18 -14.60
C PHE A 63 3.88 5.64 -15.62
N PRO A 64 2.95 6.55 -15.26
CA PRO A 64 2.81 7.24 -13.96
C PRO A 64 2.40 6.31 -12.83
N PHE A 65 2.71 6.68 -11.58
CA PHE A 65 2.14 5.97 -10.44
C PHE A 65 0.62 6.17 -10.40
N ASP A 66 -0.17 5.14 -10.10
CA ASP A 66 -1.64 5.24 -10.12
C ASP A 66 -2.20 6.06 -8.95
N ILE A 67 -1.60 5.94 -7.76
CA ILE A 67 -2.12 6.57 -6.55
C ILE A 67 -1.01 6.95 -5.57
N ARG A 68 -1.14 8.15 -4.99
CA ARG A 68 -0.34 8.59 -3.83
C ARG A 68 -1.25 8.82 -2.62
N VAL A 69 -1.08 8.01 -1.58
CA VAL A 69 -1.82 8.12 -0.32
C VAL A 69 -0.99 8.87 0.72
N SER A 70 -1.58 9.81 1.46
CA SER A 70 -0.87 10.66 2.42
C SER A 70 -1.81 11.27 3.48
N GLY A 71 -1.25 11.74 4.60
CA GLY A 71 -1.97 12.62 5.52
C GLY A 71 -2.30 13.98 4.89
N LYS A 72 -3.40 14.59 5.31
CA LYS A 72 -3.90 15.91 4.85
C LYS A 72 -2.93 17.06 5.10
N ASP A 73 -2.05 16.92 6.08
CA ASP A 73 -1.01 17.88 6.43
C ASP A 73 0.02 18.09 5.31
N LEU A 74 0.19 17.10 4.42
CA LEU A 74 1.15 17.18 3.32
C LEU A 74 0.58 17.85 2.05
N ILE A 75 -0.70 18.19 2.01
CA ILE A 75 -1.35 18.83 0.86
C ILE A 75 -0.67 20.16 0.53
N GLN A 76 -0.49 21.02 1.53
CA GLN A 76 0.03 22.38 1.38
C GLN A 76 1.56 22.44 1.13
N ASN A 77 2.24 21.29 1.05
CA ASN A 77 3.68 21.21 0.84
C ASN A 77 4.04 20.08 -0.14
N HIS A 78 4.42 18.89 0.35
CA HIS A 78 4.94 17.78 -0.42
C HIS A 78 4.02 17.42 -1.60
N LEU A 79 2.71 17.28 -1.42
CA LEU A 79 1.83 16.87 -2.53
C LEU A 79 1.74 17.94 -3.61
N THR A 80 1.70 19.21 -3.21
CA THR A 80 1.78 20.35 -4.14
C THR A 80 3.13 20.36 -4.88
N PHE A 81 4.25 20.21 -4.16
CA PHE A 81 5.59 20.14 -4.77
C PHE A 81 5.76 18.91 -5.66
N CYS A 82 5.11 17.80 -5.33
CA CYS A 82 5.09 16.60 -6.16
C CYS A 82 4.52 16.95 -7.53
N ILE A 83 3.37 17.61 -7.60
CA ILE A 83 2.78 18.04 -8.87
C ILE A 83 3.75 18.97 -9.62
N TYR A 84 4.26 20.02 -8.97
CA TYR A 84 5.21 20.95 -9.62
C TYR A 84 6.46 20.28 -10.20
N ASN A 85 7.07 19.33 -9.47
CA ASN A 85 8.26 18.64 -9.96
C ASN A 85 7.95 17.70 -11.13
N HIS A 86 6.79 17.01 -11.11
CA HIS A 86 6.41 16.14 -12.22
C HIS A 86 6.08 16.95 -13.48
N THR A 87 5.36 18.07 -13.36
CA THR A 87 5.04 18.92 -14.50
C THR A 87 6.25 19.66 -15.07
N ALA A 88 7.29 19.87 -14.26
CA ALA A 88 8.55 20.50 -14.70
C ALA A 88 9.50 19.53 -15.42
N LEU A 89 9.50 18.24 -15.05
CA LEU A 89 10.47 17.25 -15.54
C LEU A 89 9.89 16.29 -16.58
N LEU A 90 8.62 15.93 -16.47
CA LEU A 90 8.03 14.81 -17.21
C LEU A 90 6.89 15.27 -18.13
N PRO A 91 6.67 14.57 -19.25
CA PRO A 91 5.53 14.84 -20.13
C PRO A 91 4.20 14.54 -19.45
N GLU A 92 3.11 15.11 -19.98
CA GLU A 92 1.77 15.05 -19.39
C GLU A 92 1.26 13.62 -19.12
N HIS A 93 1.60 12.67 -19.98
CA HIS A 93 1.19 11.27 -19.82
C HIS A 93 1.86 10.57 -18.62
N HIS A 94 2.93 11.14 -18.06
CA HIS A 94 3.60 10.69 -16.84
C HIS A 94 3.20 11.51 -15.61
N TRP A 95 2.22 12.42 -15.71
CA TRP A 95 1.77 13.19 -14.56
C TRP A 95 0.97 12.34 -13.57
N PRO A 96 1.01 12.66 -12.26
CA PRO A 96 0.24 11.95 -11.25
C PRO A 96 -1.28 11.99 -11.51
N PRO A 97 -1.95 10.84 -11.67
CA PRO A 97 -3.38 10.78 -11.96
C PRO A 97 -4.26 10.88 -10.69
N GLY A 98 -3.72 10.55 -9.51
CA GLY A 98 -4.54 10.45 -8.30
C GLY A 98 -3.80 10.63 -6.98
N PHE A 99 -4.43 11.37 -6.07
CA PHE A 99 -4.00 11.53 -4.68
C PHE A 99 -5.17 11.20 -3.75
N ARG A 100 -4.91 10.44 -2.68
CA ARG A 100 -5.88 10.19 -1.60
C ARG A 100 -5.32 10.71 -0.29
N CYS A 101 -6.05 11.62 0.34
CA CYS A 101 -5.65 12.18 1.63
C CYS A 101 -6.52 11.65 2.76
N ASN A 102 -5.91 11.29 3.88
CA ASN A 102 -6.61 10.91 5.12
C ASN A 102 -6.32 11.92 6.24
N GLY A 103 -7.18 11.95 7.26
CA GLY A 103 -6.92 12.72 8.48
C GLY A 103 -5.80 12.13 9.33
N HIS A 104 -5.47 12.80 10.44
CA HIS A 104 -4.52 12.27 11.40
C HIS A 104 -5.13 11.07 12.14
N LEU A 105 -4.27 10.14 12.57
CA LEU A 105 -4.73 9.01 13.37
C LEU A 105 -4.80 9.42 14.85
N MET A 106 -5.98 9.23 15.45
CA MET A 106 -6.22 9.28 16.88
C MET A 106 -6.13 7.87 17.48
N LEU A 107 -5.87 7.80 18.78
CA LEU A 107 -5.88 6.55 19.55
C LEU A 107 -6.93 6.69 20.66
N ASN A 108 -7.95 5.83 20.61
CA ASN A 108 -9.10 5.86 21.53
C ASN A 108 -9.77 7.25 21.63
N SER A 109 -9.96 7.92 20.49
CA SER A 109 -10.55 9.26 20.36
C SER A 109 -9.71 10.40 20.94
N GLU A 110 -8.47 10.13 21.32
CA GLU A 110 -7.53 11.13 21.82
C GLU A 110 -6.32 11.26 20.88
N LYS A 111 -5.70 12.44 20.89
CA LYS A 111 -4.49 12.70 20.11
C LYS A 111 -3.36 11.78 20.61
N MET A 112 -2.65 11.14 19.69
CA MET A 112 -1.47 10.36 20.04
C MET A 112 -0.34 11.26 20.53
N SER A 113 0.18 11.00 21.74
CA SER A 113 1.29 11.74 22.33
C SER A 113 2.00 10.91 23.39
N GLU A 114 3.32 10.72 23.22
CA GLU A 114 4.17 10.02 24.19
C GLU A 114 4.08 10.64 25.60
N SER A 115 4.02 11.98 25.68
CA SER A 115 3.96 12.70 26.97
C SER A 115 2.69 12.44 27.78
N THR A 116 1.60 12.05 27.12
CA THR A 116 0.31 11.72 27.76
C THR A 116 0.18 10.24 28.08
N GLY A 117 1.13 9.41 27.66
CA GLY A 117 1.03 7.95 27.69
C GLY A 117 0.09 7.36 26.64
N ASN A 118 -0.67 8.18 25.90
CA ASN A 118 -1.53 7.75 24.80
C ASN A 118 -0.73 7.62 23.51
N PHE A 119 0.11 6.59 23.43
CA PHE A 119 0.95 6.32 22.27
C PHE A 119 1.06 4.82 22.03
N LEU A 120 1.09 4.41 20.77
CA LEU A 120 1.23 3.02 20.39
C LEU A 120 2.07 2.91 19.12
N THR A 121 3.21 2.25 19.22
CA THR A 121 4.04 1.98 18.03
C THR A 121 3.41 0.87 17.19
N LEU A 122 3.81 0.78 15.91
CA LEU A 122 3.40 -0.33 15.04
C LEU A 122 3.82 -1.68 15.63
N GLU A 123 5.04 -1.79 16.15
CA GLU A 123 5.56 -3.03 16.72
C GLU A 123 4.76 -3.44 17.96
N ASP A 124 4.46 -2.49 18.85
CA ASP A 124 3.64 -2.77 20.05
C ASP A 124 2.21 -3.16 19.68
N ALA A 125 1.61 -2.50 18.69
CA ALA A 125 0.28 -2.85 18.19
C ALA A 125 0.26 -4.30 17.66
N ILE A 126 1.24 -4.67 16.83
CA ILE A 126 1.35 -6.03 16.28
C ILE A 126 1.58 -7.05 17.39
N LYS A 127 2.48 -6.79 18.34
CA LYS A 127 2.72 -7.70 19.48
C LYS A 127 1.47 -7.88 20.34
N LYS A 128 0.68 -6.81 20.51
CA LYS A 128 -0.50 -6.82 21.38
C LYS A 128 -1.73 -7.45 20.72
N TYR A 129 -1.94 -7.22 19.43
CA TYR A 129 -3.18 -7.61 18.74
C TYR A 129 -2.98 -8.53 17.54
N SER A 130 -1.75 -8.90 17.16
CA SER A 130 -1.37 -9.47 15.85
C SER A 130 -1.43 -8.47 14.70
N SER A 131 -0.81 -8.81 13.56
CA SER A 131 -0.90 -8.03 12.32
C SER A 131 -2.34 -7.90 11.84
N ASP A 132 -3.12 -8.96 11.94
CA ASP A 132 -4.41 -9.07 11.26
C ASP A 132 -5.47 -8.28 12.01
N ALA A 133 -5.54 -8.40 13.33
CA ALA A 133 -6.48 -7.59 14.11
C ALA A 133 -6.07 -6.11 14.16
N THR A 134 -4.76 -5.79 14.11
CA THR A 134 -4.30 -4.41 13.95
C THR A 134 -4.78 -3.82 12.62
N ARG A 135 -4.62 -4.56 11.52
CA ARG A 135 -5.12 -4.15 10.20
C ARG A 135 -6.64 -4.04 10.17
N TYR A 136 -7.36 -4.97 10.81
CA TYR A 136 -8.82 -4.92 10.93
C TYR A 136 -9.27 -3.61 11.60
N ALA A 137 -8.64 -3.23 12.73
CA ALA A 137 -8.94 -1.98 13.41
C ALA A 137 -8.52 -0.73 12.60
N LEU A 138 -7.44 -0.80 11.82
CA LEU A 138 -7.02 0.30 10.93
C LEU A 138 -7.98 0.51 9.76
N VAL A 139 -8.57 -0.55 9.21
CA VAL A 139 -9.60 -0.45 8.16
C VAL A 139 -10.87 0.19 8.69
N ASP A 140 -11.26 -0.12 9.93
CA ASP A 140 -12.42 0.49 10.62
C ASP A 140 -12.16 1.93 11.09
N ALA A 141 -10.89 2.38 11.11
CA ALA A 141 -10.52 3.65 11.74
C ALA A 141 -11.07 4.90 11.04
N GLY A 142 -11.23 4.84 9.70
CA GLY A 142 -11.77 5.94 8.91
C GLY A 142 -11.25 5.98 7.48
N ASP A 143 -12.10 6.42 6.56
CA ASP A 143 -11.86 6.42 5.11
C ASP A 143 -11.88 7.82 4.46
N GLY A 144 -12.22 8.85 5.22
CA GLY A 144 -12.28 10.25 4.78
C GLY A 144 -11.07 11.10 5.17
N THR A 145 -11.24 12.42 5.05
CA THR A 145 -10.23 13.44 5.41
C THR A 145 -10.31 13.91 6.85
N ASP A 146 -11.39 13.55 7.55
CA ASP A 146 -11.50 13.73 8.99
C ASP A 146 -10.53 12.80 9.72
N ASP A 147 -10.21 13.13 10.96
CA ASP A 147 -9.24 12.35 11.73
C ASP A 147 -9.78 10.94 11.98
N ALA A 148 -8.99 9.95 11.57
CA ALA A 148 -9.30 8.54 11.77
C ALA A 148 -9.06 8.16 13.23
N ASN A 149 -9.71 7.10 13.71
CA ASN A 149 -9.60 6.70 15.11
C ASN A 149 -9.30 5.22 15.26
N PHE A 150 -8.08 4.89 15.70
CA PHE A 150 -7.75 3.55 16.13
C PHE A 150 -8.33 3.27 17.51
N LYS A 151 -9.32 2.38 17.58
CA LYS A 151 -9.92 1.93 18.83
C LYS A 151 -9.32 0.60 19.25
N THR A 152 -8.71 0.56 20.43
CA THR A 152 -8.14 -0.68 20.98
C THR A 152 -9.21 -1.75 21.24
N GLU A 153 -10.44 -1.34 21.54
CA GLU A 153 -11.61 -2.21 21.64
C GLU A 153 -11.93 -2.93 20.32
N THR A 154 -11.87 -2.22 19.18
CA THR A 154 -12.05 -2.81 17.85
C THR A 154 -10.95 -3.84 17.57
N ALA A 155 -9.70 -3.53 17.89
CA ALA A 155 -8.59 -4.46 17.71
C ALA A 155 -8.75 -5.74 18.55
N ASN A 156 -9.09 -5.60 19.84
CA ASN A 156 -9.40 -6.73 20.72
C ASN A 156 -10.55 -7.58 20.19
N SER A 157 -11.63 -6.93 19.75
CA SER A 157 -12.78 -7.61 19.14
C SER A 157 -12.38 -8.33 17.86
N GLY A 158 -11.49 -7.75 17.06
CA GLY A 158 -10.91 -8.35 15.87
C GLY A 158 -10.18 -9.65 16.17
N VAL A 159 -9.35 -9.69 17.22
CA VAL A 159 -8.66 -10.92 17.66
C VAL A 159 -9.68 -12.03 17.94
N MET A 160 -10.70 -11.73 18.75
CA MET A 160 -11.72 -12.71 19.12
C MET A 160 -12.55 -13.19 17.94
N ARG A 161 -12.95 -12.28 17.04
CA ARG A 161 -13.76 -12.61 15.86
C ARG A 161 -12.97 -13.46 14.87
N LEU A 162 -11.74 -13.09 14.56
CA LEU A 162 -10.89 -13.83 13.61
C LEU A 162 -10.56 -15.23 14.15
N THR A 163 -10.28 -15.34 15.46
CA THR A 163 -10.04 -16.65 16.09
C THR A 163 -11.28 -17.54 16.01
N LYS A 164 -12.45 -16.98 16.36
CA LYS A 164 -13.72 -17.71 16.28
C LYS A 164 -14.05 -18.13 14.85
N GLU A 165 -13.77 -17.27 13.88
CA GLU A 165 -14.00 -17.56 12.46
C GLU A 165 -13.13 -18.73 11.99
N ILE A 166 -11.85 -18.75 12.36
CA ILE A 166 -10.96 -19.87 12.02
C ILE A 166 -11.47 -21.18 12.64
N SER A 167 -11.80 -21.18 13.94
CA SER A 167 -12.35 -22.39 14.58
C SER A 167 -13.65 -22.84 13.93
N TRP A 168 -14.53 -21.90 13.55
CA TRP A 168 -15.76 -22.23 12.84
C TRP A 168 -15.48 -22.83 11.46
N MET A 169 -14.52 -22.30 10.69
CA MET A 169 -14.12 -22.86 9.40
C MET A 169 -13.58 -24.29 9.54
N GLU A 170 -12.77 -24.56 10.57
CA GLU A 170 -12.27 -25.90 10.89
C GLU A 170 -13.42 -26.85 11.23
N GLU A 171 -14.32 -26.44 12.13
CA GLU A 171 -15.50 -27.23 12.51
C GLU A 171 -16.40 -27.56 11.32
N VAL A 172 -16.64 -26.59 10.42
CA VAL A 172 -17.47 -26.78 9.23
C VAL A 172 -16.80 -27.71 8.22
N THR A 173 -15.48 -27.56 8.04
CA THR A 173 -14.71 -28.43 7.13
C THR A 173 -14.70 -29.87 7.62
N ASP A 174 -14.48 -30.09 8.92
CA ASP A 174 -14.51 -31.42 9.54
C ASP A 174 -15.92 -32.05 9.50
N ALA A 175 -16.96 -31.21 9.52
CA ALA A 175 -18.35 -31.63 9.46
C ALA A 175 -18.92 -31.71 8.03
N GLU A 176 -18.12 -31.57 6.96
CA GLU A 176 -18.59 -31.48 5.56
C GLU A 176 -19.59 -32.60 5.21
N SER A 177 -19.27 -33.85 5.58
CA SER A 177 -20.13 -35.02 5.34
C SER A 177 -21.49 -34.99 6.05
N LYS A 178 -21.64 -34.16 7.09
CA LYS A 178 -22.86 -33.98 7.88
C LYS A 178 -23.73 -32.82 7.38
N LEU A 179 -23.23 -32.01 6.46
CA LEU A 179 -23.97 -30.89 5.87
C LEU A 179 -25.07 -31.41 4.93
N ARG A 180 -26.12 -30.60 4.74
CA ARG A 180 -27.25 -30.94 3.87
C ARG A 180 -26.78 -31.09 2.42
N ALA A 181 -26.92 -32.29 1.86
CA ALA A 181 -26.64 -32.56 0.45
C ALA A 181 -27.78 -32.12 -0.49
N GLY A 182 -27.46 -31.96 -1.78
CA GLY A 182 -28.41 -31.56 -2.82
C GLY A 182 -28.56 -30.04 -2.98
N PRO A 183 -29.38 -29.58 -3.94
CA PRO A 183 -29.46 -28.16 -4.28
C PRO A 183 -30.02 -27.31 -3.13
N PRO A 184 -29.46 -26.10 -2.87
CA PRO A 184 -29.91 -25.20 -1.83
C PRO A 184 -31.22 -24.50 -2.25
N THR A 185 -32.36 -25.09 -1.90
CA THR A 185 -33.70 -24.70 -2.37
C THR A 185 -34.61 -24.17 -1.26
N THR A 186 -34.15 -24.13 -0.01
CA THR A 186 -34.96 -23.63 1.10
C THR A 186 -35.14 -22.11 1.01
N PHE A 187 -36.12 -21.58 1.74
CA PHE A 187 -36.26 -20.12 1.85
C PHE A 187 -34.99 -19.48 2.45
N ALA A 188 -34.43 -20.09 3.51
CA ALA A 188 -33.23 -19.60 4.16
C ALA A 188 -32.02 -19.58 3.22
N ASP A 189 -31.86 -20.60 2.37
CA ASP A 189 -30.78 -20.64 1.37
C ASP A 189 -30.86 -19.45 0.42
N ARG A 190 -32.07 -19.15 -0.09
CA ARG A 190 -32.30 -18.03 -1.01
C ARG A 190 -32.03 -16.68 -0.34
N VAL A 191 -32.46 -16.52 0.90
CA VAL A 191 -32.21 -15.28 1.66
C VAL A 191 -30.72 -15.08 1.88
N PHE A 192 -30.01 -16.10 2.37
CA PHE A 192 -28.58 -16.02 2.62
C PHE A 192 -27.78 -15.75 1.34
N ALA A 193 -28.07 -16.46 0.25
CA ALA A 193 -27.42 -16.22 -1.04
C ALA A 193 -27.65 -14.78 -1.53
N ASN A 194 -28.88 -14.26 -1.40
CA ASN A 194 -29.16 -12.87 -1.77
C ASN A 194 -28.36 -11.88 -0.91
N GLU A 195 -28.24 -12.10 0.40
CA GLU A 195 -27.43 -11.23 1.28
C GLU A 195 -25.95 -11.24 0.90
N GLN A 196 -25.39 -12.40 0.55
CA GLN A 196 -24.00 -12.50 0.08
C GLN A 196 -23.76 -11.71 -1.22
N HIS A 197 -24.75 -11.64 -2.12
CA HIS A 197 -24.64 -10.94 -3.41
C HIS A 197 -25.02 -9.45 -3.35
N CYS A 198 -25.91 -9.04 -2.45
CA CYS A 198 -26.34 -7.64 -2.33
C CYS A 198 -25.19 -6.71 -1.91
N ASN A 199 -24.27 -7.19 -1.05
CA ASN A 199 -23.12 -6.41 -0.59
C ASN A 199 -21.98 -6.26 -1.62
N GLN A 200 -22.15 -6.73 -2.86
CA GLN A 200 -21.17 -6.58 -3.94
C GLN A 200 -21.52 -5.48 -4.97
N ARG A 201 -22.68 -4.82 -4.82
CA ARG A 201 -23.20 -3.84 -5.81
C ARG A 201 -23.30 -2.39 -5.29
N SER A 202 -22.74 -2.10 -4.12
CA SER A 202 -22.64 -0.75 -3.55
C SER A 202 -21.23 -0.20 -3.71
#